data_AF-A0A7S4BSY0-F1
#
_entry.id   AF-A0A7S4BSY0-F1
#
_cell.length_a   1.000
_cell.length_b   1.000
_cell.length_c   1.000
_cell.angle_alpha   90.00
_cell.angle_beta   90.00
_cell.angle_gamma   90.00
#
_symmetry.space_group_name_H-M   'P 1'
#
loop_
_entity.id
_entity.type
_entity.pdbx_description
1 polymer ?
#
loop_
_entity_poly.entity_id
_entity_poly.type
_entity_poly.pdbx_seq_one_letter_code
_entity_poly.pdbx_strand_id
1 'polypeptide(L)'
;MAKMKIWLEMEIGITGGVEDGVDNSGVAKVKLCTSAEQVYSVYEALAPIAPYFSIAAAFGNVHGVYKPGNVKLRPELLGQHQEYAATKSGSPKPLYLVFHGGSGSTADD
;
A
#
# COMPACT_ATOMS: atom_id res chain seq x y z
N MET A 1 -16.59 19.50 3.78
CA MET A 1 -15.48 19.93 2.88
C MET A 1 -14.19 20.03 3.68
N ALA A 2 -13.07 19.55 3.12
CA ALA A 2 -11.76 19.65 3.74
C ALA A 2 -11.23 21.11 3.70
N LYS A 3 -11.08 21.74 4.87
CA LYS A 3 -10.75 23.18 4.98
C LYS A 3 -9.36 23.54 4.44
N MET A 4 -8.37 22.67 4.67
CA MET A 4 -6.97 22.92 4.28
C MET A 4 -6.60 22.35 2.91
N LYS A 5 -7.43 21.44 2.34
CA LYS A 5 -7.15 20.75 1.06
C LYS A 5 -5.75 20.12 0.97
N ILE A 6 -5.26 19.59 2.08
CA ILE A 6 -3.99 18.86 2.15
C ILE A 6 -4.24 17.39 1.84
N TRP A 7 -3.31 16.78 1.09
CA TRP A 7 -3.33 15.36 0.79
C TRP A 7 -2.70 14.56 1.94
N LEU A 8 -3.38 13.50 2.38
CA LEU A 8 -2.90 12.59 3.40
C LEU A 8 -2.47 11.27 2.76
N GLU A 9 -1.24 10.84 2.98
CA GLU A 9 -0.85 9.47 2.69
C GLU A 9 -0.96 8.61 3.96
N MET A 10 -1.60 7.46 3.86
CA MET A 10 -1.71 6.49 4.94
C MET A 10 -1.01 5.20 4.53
N GLU A 11 -0.01 4.78 5.30
CA GLU A 11 0.62 3.47 5.16
C GLU A 11 -0.03 2.47 6.10
N ILE A 12 -0.29 1.27 5.59
CA ILE A 12 -0.83 0.16 6.37
C ILE A 12 -0.08 -1.14 6.07
N GLY A 13 0.09 -1.95 7.11
CA GLY A 13 0.88 -3.17 7.05
C GLY A 13 2.29 -2.97 7.61
N ILE A 14 3.18 -3.89 7.27
CA ILE A 14 4.60 -3.83 7.62
C ILE A 14 5.37 -3.96 6.31
N THR A 15 6.16 -2.96 5.96
CA THR A 15 7.13 -3.08 4.87
C THR A 15 8.36 -3.83 5.38
N GLY A 16 8.96 -4.64 4.51
CA GLY A 16 10.20 -5.32 4.88
C GLY A 16 11.37 -4.34 4.93
N GLY A 17 12.47 -4.75 5.56
CA GLY A 17 13.71 -3.99 5.57
C GLY A 17 13.82 -3.00 6.72
N VAL A 18 14.63 -1.96 6.57
CA VAL A 18 14.85 -0.96 7.62
C VAL A 18 14.09 0.31 7.27
N GLU A 19 13.13 0.67 8.11
CA GLU A 19 12.36 1.91 8.03
C GLU A 19 12.56 2.69 9.33
N ASP A 20 12.91 3.98 9.24
CA ASP A 20 13.16 4.86 10.40
C ASP A 20 14.12 4.27 11.47
N GLY A 21 15.03 3.40 11.07
CA GLY A 21 15.99 2.73 11.97
C GLY A 21 15.46 1.46 12.66
N VAL A 22 14.25 1.01 12.32
CA VAL A 22 13.64 -0.25 12.78
C VAL A 22 13.77 -1.32 11.70
N ASP A 23 14.38 -2.47 12.04
CA ASP A 23 14.57 -3.58 11.11
C ASP A 23 13.41 -4.60 11.15
N ASN A 24 12.67 -4.69 10.05
CA ASN A 24 11.57 -5.61 9.84
C ASN A 24 11.98 -6.89 9.07
N SER A 25 13.27 -7.11 8.79
CA SER A 25 13.75 -8.25 7.98
C SER A 25 13.44 -9.63 8.59
N GLY A 26 13.20 -9.71 9.90
CA GLY A 26 12.83 -10.93 10.63
C GLY A 26 11.32 -11.23 10.64
N VAL A 27 10.48 -10.35 10.11
CA VAL A 27 9.02 -10.50 10.16
C VAL A 27 8.56 -11.57 9.15
N ALA A 28 7.61 -12.43 9.57
CA ALA A 28 7.06 -13.47 8.72
C ALA A 28 6.48 -12.88 7.41
N LYS A 29 6.86 -13.44 6.26
CA LYS A 29 6.50 -12.92 4.92
C LYS A 29 5.00 -12.75 4.68
N VAL A 30 4.16 -13.50 5.38
CA VAL A 30 2.70 -13.35 5.32
C VAL A 30 2.20 -12.02 5.89
N LYS A 31 2.96 -11.41 6.83
CA LYS A 31 2.67 -10.10 7.41
C LYS A 31 3.19 -8.93 6.55
N LEU A 32 3.95 -9.21 5.49
CA LEU A 32 4.51 -8.20 4.58
C LEU A 32 3.55 -7.81 3.43
N CYS A 33 2.31 -8.28 3.47
CA CYS A 33 1.28 -7.83 2.54
C CYS A 33 -0.03 -7.56 3.26
N THR A 34 -0.71 -6.51 2.80
CA THR A 34 -2.04 -6.12 3.29
C THR A 34 -3.14 -6.92 2.62
N SER A 35 -4.21 -7.18 3.36
CA SER A 35 -5.44 -7.75 2.78
C SER A 35 -6.30 -6.65 2.14
N ALA A 36 -7.19 -7.05 1.22
CA ALA A 36 -8.12 -6.11 0.58
C ALA A 36 -9.09 -5.47 1.58
N GLU A 37 -9.50 -6.22 2.61
CA GLU A 37 -10.33 -5.73 3.70
C GLU A 37 -9.62 -4.65 4.53
N GLN A 38 -8.32 -4.84 4.81
CA GLN A 38 -7.52 -3.83 5.52
C GLN A 38 -7.43 -2.54 4.69
N VAL A 39 -7.14 -2.64 3.40
CA VAL A 39 -7.09 -1.48 2.49
C VAL A 39 -8.45 -0.78 2.41
N TYR A 40 -9.53 -1.56 2.26
CA TYR A 40 -10.87 -0.99 2.19
C TYR A 40 -11.31 -0.33 3.51
N SER A 41 -10.88 -0.85 4.66
CA SER A 41 -11.20 -0.23 5.96
C SER A 41 -10.64 1.20 6.08
N VAL A 42 -9.47 1.46 5.49
CA VAL A 42 -8.90 2.83 5.41
C VAL A 42 -9.75 3.70 4.51
N TYR A 43 -10.12 3.20 3.32
CA TYR A 43 -11.00 3.93 2.40
C TYR A 43 -12.34 4.27 3.05
N GLU A 44 -12.98 3.30 3.70
CA GLU A 44 -14.27 3.47 4.38
C GLU A 44 -14.19 4.50 5.52
N ALA A 45 -13.08 4.53 6.26
CA ALA A 45 -12.86 5.51 7.32
C ALA A 45 -12.58 6.93 6.81
N LEU A 46 -11.79 7.07 5.73
CA LEU A 46 -11.30 8.37 5.27
C LEU A 46 -12.20 9.04 4.22
N ALA A 47 -12.86 8.27 3.35
CA ALA A 47 -13.69 8.81 2.27
C ALA A 47 -14.82 9.75 2.73
N PRO A 48 -15.52 9.50 3.85
CA PRO A 48 -16.52 10.43 4.37
C PRO A 48 -15.95 11.76 4.88
N ILE A 49 -14.65 11.80 5.22
CA ILE A 49 -13.98 12.97 5.79
C ILE A 49 -13.51 13.91 4.66
N ALA A 50 -12.73 13.37 3.73
CA ALA A 50 -12.15 14.10 2.61
C ALA A 50 -11.74 13.17 1.47
N PRO A 51 -11.73 13.66 0.20
CA PRO A 51 -11.28 12.87 -0.95
C PRO A 51 -9.75 12.87 -1.13
N TYR A 52 -9.01 13.58 -0.29
CA TYR A 52 -7.57 13.86 -0.48
C TYR A 52 -6.72 12.89 0.31
N PHE A 53 -6.74 11.62 -0.08
CA PHE A 53 -5.86 10.64 0.52
C PHE A 53 -5.39 9.57 -0.46
N SER A 54 -4.23 9.00 -0.14
CA SER A 54 -3.66 7.83 -0.80
C SER A 54 -3.30 6.77 0.24
N ILE A 55 -3.20 5.52 -0.22
CA ILE A 55 -2.91 4.37 0.63
C ILE A 55 -1.63 3.69 0.12
N ALA A 56 -0.60 3.64 0.96
CA ALA A 56 0.56 2.78 0.75
C ALA A 56 0.23 1.39 1.29
N ALA A 57 -0.21 0.50 0.40
CA ALA A 57 -0.53 -0.88 0.72
C ALA A 57 0.73 -1.75 0.57
N ALA A 58 1.01 -2.62 1.54
CA ALA A 58 2.14 -3.53 1.43
C ALA A 58 1.82 -4.68 0.45
N PHE A 59 2.68 -4.91 -0.54
CA PHE A 59 2.54 -6.00 -1.51
C PHE A 59 3.87 -6.75 -1.74
N GLY A 60 4.67 -6.86 -0.68
CA GLY A 60 5.99 -7.50 -0.71
C GLY A 60 7.13 -6.53 -0.99
N ASN A 61 6.82 -5.22 -1.00
CA ASN A 61 7.77 -4.15 -1.10
C ASN A 61 8.56 -3.95 0.20
N VAL A 62 9.79 -3.45 0.05
CA VAL A 62 10.80 -3.41 1.12
C VAL A 62 11.52 -2.07 1.02
N HIS A 63 11.70 -1.38 2.15
CA HIS A 63 12.43 -0.13 2.22
C HIS A 63 13.94 -0.38 2.27
N GLY A 64 14.70 0.34 1.45
CA GLY A 64 16.16 0.22 1.33
C GLY A 64 16.62 -0.22 -0.06
N VAL A 65 17.94 -0.30 -0.25
CA VAL A 65 18.55 -0.74 -1.51
C VAL A 65 18.98 -2.19 -1.38
N TYR A 66 18.25 -3.08 -2.06
CA TYR A 66 18.58 -4.50 -2.12
C TYR A 66 19.07 -4.88 -3.51
N LYS A 67 19.89 -5.94 -3.59
CA LYS A 67 20.25 -6.53 -4.88
C LYS A 67 18.97 -7.01 -5.60
N PRO A 68 18.86 -6.82 -6.93
CA PRO A 68 17.75 -7.35 -7.71
C PRO A 68 17.50 -8.84 -7.41
N GLY A 69 16.22 -9.22 -7.26
CA GLY A 69 15.79 -10.60 -6.96
C GLY A 69 15.62 -10.93 -5.47
N ASN A 70 16.03 -10.05 -4.55
CA ASN A 70 15.79 -10.25 -3.11
C ASN A 70 14.41 -9.76 -2.64
N VAL A 71 13.81 -8.84 -3.40
CA VAL A 71 12.43 -8.37 -3.18
C VAL A 71 11.49 -9.25 -4.01
N LYS A 72 10.39 -9.70 -3.40
CA LYS A 72 9.36 -10.48 -4.07
C LYS A 72 8.06 -9.71 -4.06
N LEU A 73 7.89 -8.85 -5.06
CA LEU A 73 6.70 -8.05 -5.26
C LEU A 73 5.52 -8.93 -5.71
N ARG A 74 4.32 -8.50 -5.35
CA ARG A 74 3.04 -9.11 -5.73
C ARG A 74 2.06 -8.04 -6.24
N PRO A 75 2.35 -7.40 -7.38
CA PRO A 75 1.54 -6.30 -7.91
C PRO A 75 0.08 -6.72 -8.20
N GLU A 76 -0.19 -8.00 -8.40
CA GLU A 76 -1.53 -8.56 -8.55
C GLU A 76 -2.45 -8.25 -7.36
N LEU A 77 -1.89 -8.08 -6.16
CA LEU A 77 -2.66 -7.71 -4.96
C LEU A 77 -3.27 -6.30 -5.09
N LEU A 78 -2.58 -5.38 -5.76
CA LEU A 78 -3.07 -4.02 -5.98
C LEU A 78 -4.33 -4.00 -6.85
N GLY A 79 -4.39 -4.91 -7.84
CA GLY A 79 -5.59 -5.15 -8.65
C GLY A 79 -6.75 -5.67 -7.80
N GLN A 80 -6.49 -6.68 -6.96
CA GLN A 80 -7.49 -7.25 -6.05
C GLN A 80 -8.04 -6.22 -5.05
N HIS A 81 -7.19 -5.32 -4.55
CA HIS A 81 -7.61 -4.22 -3.68
C HIS A 81 -8.56 -3.26 -4.39
N GLN A 82 -8.26 -2.89 -5.64
CA GLN A 82 -9.15 -2.04 -6.45
C GLN A 82 -10.48 -2.73 -6.73
N GLU A 83 -10.47 -4.00 -7.15
CA GLU A 83 -11.69 -4.77 -7.44
C GLU A 83 -12.60 -4.90 -6.21
N TYR A 84 -12.00 -5.20 -5.05
CA TYR A 84 -12.72 -5.29 -3.79
C TYR A 84 -13.36 -3.96 -3.43
N ALA A 85 -12.57 -2.88 -3.45
CA ALA A 85 -13.06 -1.55 -3.11
C ALA A 85 -14.13 -1.08 -4.10
N ALA A 86 -13.97 -1.37 -5.40
CA ALA A 86 -14.94 -1.04 -6.43
C ALA A 86 -16.29 -1.73 -6.19
N THR A 87 -16.25 -3.02 -5.83
CA THR A 87 -17.45 -3.79 -5.48
C THR A 87 -18.19 -3.20 -4.27
N LYS A 88 -17.45 -2.68 -3.28
CA LYS A 88 -18.02 -2.13 -2.05
C LYS A 88 -18.51 -0.69 -2.19
N SER A 89 -17.81 0.15 -2.94
CA SER A 89 -18.10 1.58 -3.05
C SER A 89 -18.91 1.95 -4.30
N GLY A 90 -19.03 1.05 -5.28
CA GLY A 90 -19.66 1.31 -6.57
C GLY A 90 -18.84 2.22 -7.51
N SER A 91 -17.61 2.56 -7.14
CA SER A 91 -16.70 3.36 -7.98
C SER A 91 -15.75 2.43 -8.73
N PRO A 92 -15.48 2.62 -10.03
CA PRO A 92 -14.67 1.67 -10.80
C PRO A 92 -13.18 1.63 -10.40
N LYS A 93 -12.65 2.70 -9.80
CA LYS A 93 -11.25 2.78 -9.35
C LYS A 93 -11.11 3.70 -8.14
N PRO A 94 -11.57 3.26 -6.96
CA PRO A 94 -11.74 4.15 -5.80
C PRO A 94 -10.42 4.50 -5.09
N LEU A 95 -9.36 3.71 -5.26
CA LEU A 95 -8.14 3.85 -4.47
C LEU A 95 -7.05 4.62 -5.23
N TYR A 96 -6.40 5.56 -4.55
CA TYR A 96 -5.07 6.07 -4.92
C TYR A 96 -4.01 5.28 -4.16
N LEU A 97 -3.28 4.41 -4.87
CA LEU A 97 -2.26 3.53 -4.27
C LEU A 97 -0.86 4.12 -4.44
N VAL A 98 0.01 3.89 -3.46
CA VAL A 98 1.41 4.35 -3.46
C VAL A 98 2.34 3.15 -3.34
N PHE A 99 3.39 3.15 -4.15
CA PHE A 99 4.44 2.13 -4.12
C PHE A 99 5.69 2.68 -3.41
N HIS A 100 5.92 2.23 -2.18
CA HIS A 100 7.16 2.47 -1.45
C HIS A 100 8.23 1.44 -1.76
N GLY A 101 9.51 1.80 -1.62
CA GLY A 101 10.60 0.84 -1.73
C GLY A 101 10.86 0.35 -3.17
N GLY A 102 10.55 1.16 -4.19
CA GLY A 102 10.74 0.79 -5.60
C GLY A 102 12.20 0.72 -6.07
N SER A 103 13.18 1.01 -5.21
CA SER A 103 14.59 0.89 -5.57
C SER A 103 14.97 -0.59 -5.78
N GLY A 104 15.46 -0.92 -6.99
CA GLY A 104 15.84 -2.28 -7.35
C GLY A 104 14.72 -3.14 -7.96
N SER A 105 13.51 -2.59 -8.07
CA SER A 105 12.43 -3.14 -8.91
C SER A 105 12.81 -3.05 -10.39
N THR A 106 12.30 -4.00 -11.19
CA THR A 106 12.47 -4.00 -12.64
C THR A 106 11.40 -3.14 -13.32
N ALA A 107 11.51 -2.94 -14.62
CA ALA A 107 10.49 -2.21 -15.39
C ALA A 107 9.20 -3.04 -15.60
N ASP A 108 9.28 -4.36 -15.43
CA ASP A 108 8.15 -5.28 -15.60
C ASP A 108 7.33 -5.48 -14.31
N ASP A 109 7.90 -5.11 -13.15
CA ASP A 109 7.26 -5.17 -11.82
C ASP A 109 6.25 -4.03 -11.60
#